data_AF-A0A3E0QN34-F1
#
_entry.id   AF-A0A3E0QN34-F1
#
_cell.length_a   1.000
_cell.length_b   1.000
_cell.length_c   1.000
_cell.angle_alpha   90.00
_cell.angle_beta   90.00
_cell.angle_gamma   90.00
#
_symmetry.space_group_name_H-M   'P 1'
#
loop_
_entity.id
_entity.type
_entity.pdbx_description
1 polymer ?
#
loop_
_entity_poly.entity_id
_entity_poly.type
_entity_poly.pdbx_seq_one_letter_code
_entity_poly.pdbx_strand_id
1 'polypeptide(L)' 'MADRIGKPISQRQLRVGEMIKQSLSMIFLRNEAKVPNLETNTITVTEVRMSQDLKIAKAYVLPLGGKDADEVINKLK' A
#
# COMPACT_ATOMS: atom_id res chain seq x y z
N MET A 1 12.92 28.71 9.19
CA MET A 1 12.52 27.70 8.18
C MET A 1 13.63 26.66 8.08
N ALA A 2 13.63 25.69 8.99
CA ALA A 2 14.59 24.58 8.98
C ALA A 2 14.02 23.45 9.85
N ASP A 3 13.48 22.42 9.20
CA ASP A 3 13.40 21.01 9.65
C ASP A 3 12.42 20.24 8.75
N ARG A 4 12.87 19.96 7.52
CA ARG A 4 12.22 19.01 6.60
C ARG A 4 13.09 17.78 6.32
N ILE A 5 14.05 17.49 7.20
CA ILE A 5 14.70 16.18 7.23
C ILE A 5 13.94 15.40 8.30
N GLY A 6 12.86 14.73 7.89
CA GLY A 6 12.06 13.89 8.78
C GLY A 6 12.96 12.88 9.49
N LYS A 7 12.69 12.63 10.78
CA LYS A 7 13.45 11.67 11.60
C LYS A 7 13.74 10.38 10.81
N PRO A 8 14.96 9.80 10.93
CA PRO A 8 15.33 8.58 10.24
C PRO A 8 14.27 7.48 10.46
N ILE A 9 13.92 6.76 9.40
CA ILE A 9 12.95 5.67 9.48
C ILE A 9 13.51 4.60 10.41
N SER A 10 12.76 4.26 11.45
CA SER A 10 13.20 3.24 12.40
C SER A 10 13.15 1.83 11.78
N GLN A 11 14.01 0.94 12.25
CA GLN A 11 13.96 -0.48 11.86
C GLN A 11 12.59 -1.12 12.14
N ARG A 12 11.91 -0.66 13.21
CA ARG A 12 10.54 -1.09 13.52
C ARG A 12 9.55 -0.66 12.43
N GLN A 13 9.65 0.57 11.92
CA GLN A 13 8.81 1.03 10.81
C GLN A 13 9.05 0.22 9.53
N LEU A 14 10.31 -0.07 9.20
CA LEU A 14 10.66 -0.90 8.03
C LEU A 14 10.10 -2.31 8.16
N ARG A 15 10.32 -2.96 9.31
CA ARG A 15 9.80 -4.30 9.59
C ARG A 15 8.27 -4.35 9.50
N VAL A 16 7.58 -3.41 10.15
CA VAL A 16 6.11 -3.37 10.16
C VAL A 16 5.57 -3.06 8.75
N GLY A 17 6.20 -2.13 8.04
CA GLY A 17 5.84 -1.80 6.65
C GLY A 17 5.94 -3.02 5.74
N GLU A 18 7.03 -3.79 5.82
CA GLU A 18 7.22 -5.00 5.03
C GLU A 18 6.19 -6.10 5.40
N MET A 19 5.92 -6.29 6.69
CA MET A 19 4.88 -7.23 7.13
C MET A 19 3.51 -6.87 6.54
N ILE A 20 3.14 -5.60 6.61
CA ILE A 20 1.86 -5.11 6.05
C ILE A 20 1.86 -5.28 4.52
N LYS A 21 2.97 -4.97 3.85
CA LYS A 21 3.08 -5.15 2.39
C LYS A 21 2.83 -6.60 1.99
N GLN A 22 3.44 -7.57 2.67
CA GLN A 22 3.25 -8.99 2.39
C GLN A 22 1.81 -9.43 2.66
N SER A 23 1.24 -9.04 3.81
CA SER A 23 -0.15 -9.39 4.14
C SER A 23 -1.15 -8.81 3.13
N LEU A 24 -1.02 -7.53 2.77
CA LEU A 24 -1.89 -6.89 1.78
C LEU A 24 -1.75 -7.52 0.39
N SER A 25 -0.52 -7.82 -0.03
CA SER A 25 -0.27 -8.47 -1.32
C SER A 25 -0.95 -9.84 -1.40
N MET A 26 -0.91 -10.62 -0.32
CA MET A 26 -1.59 -11.92 -0.25
C MET A 26 -3.11 -11.80 -0.31
N ILE A 27 -3.68 -10.82 0.42
CA ILE A 27 -5.13 -10.57 0.42
C ILE A 27 -5.61 -10.16 -0.98
N PHE A 28 -4.86 -9.27 -1.64
CA PHE A 28 -5.18 -8.80 -2.99
C PHE A 28 -5.08 -9.94 -4.01
N LEU A 29 -4.00 -10.73 -3.96
CA LEU A 29 -3.82 -11.88 -4.86
C LEU A 29 -4.98 -12.89 -4.77
N ARG A 30 -5.53 -13.11 -3.57
CA ARG A 30 -6.65 -14.02 -3.32
C ARG A 30 -8.02 -13.41 -3.61
N ASN A 31 -8.06 -12.15 -4.01
CA ASN A 31 -9.28 -11.37 -4.18
C ASN A 31 -10.18 -11.35 -2.91
N GLU A 32 -9.57 -11.39 -1.73
CA GLU A 32 -10.28 -11.44 -0.43
C GLU A 32 -10.60 -10.03 0.10
N ALA A 33 -10.08 -8.99 -0.54
CA ALA A 33 -10.36 -7.61 -0.16
C ALA A 33 -11.81 -7.25 -0.48
N LYS A 34 -12.53 -6.75 0.53
CA LYS A 34 -13.93 -6.30 0.40
C LYS A 34 -14.00 -4.91 -0.23
N VAL A 35 -13.49 -4.77 -1.45
CA VAL A 35 -13.58 -3.53 -2.23
C VAL A 35 -14.69 -3.71 -3.27
N PRO A 36 -15.85 -3.05 -3.11
CA PRO A 36 -16.94 -3.19 -4.07
C PRO A 36 -16.49 -2.72 -5.47
N ASN A 37 -16.88 -3.48 -6.50
CA ASN A 37 -16.63 -3.18 -7.91
C ASN A 37 -15.16 -3.18 -8.35
N LEU A 38 -14.27 -3.87 -7.62
CA LEU A 38 -12.85 -3.95 -7.96
C LEU A 38 -12.31 -5.38 -7.79
N GLU A 39 -11.72 -5.93 -8.86
CA GLU A 39 -10.96 -7.17 -8.78
C GLU A 39 -9.55 -6.89 -8.26
N THR A 40 -9.32 -7.24 -7.01
CA THR A 40 -8.06 -6.90 -6.32
C THR A 40 -6.88 -7.80 -6.68
N ASN A 41 -7.11 -8.94 -7.31
CA ASN A 41 -6.06 -9.83 -7.85
C ASN A 41 -5.26 -9.21 -9.00
N THR A 42 -5.77 -8.14 -9.62
CA THR A 42 -5.07 -7.38 -10.66
C THR A 42 -4.20 -6.26 -10.08
N ILE A 43 -4.09 -6.13 -8.75
CA ILE A 43 -3.43 -5.01 -8.09
C ILE A 43 -2.21 -5.50 -7.30
N THR A 44 -1.07 -4.83 -7.48
CA THR A 44 0.17 -5.12 -6.76
C THR A 44 0.52 -4.00 -5.79
N VAL A 45 0.85 -4.36 -4.55
CA VAL A 45 1.36 -3.42 -3.54
C VAL A 45 2.87 -3.22 -3.75
N THR A 46 3.30 -2.03 -4.15
CA THR A 46 4.71 -1.76 -4.44
C THR A 46 5.47 -1.29 -3.20
N GLU A 47 4.85 -0.45 -2.39
CA GLU A 47 5.48 0.13 -1.20
C GLU A 47 4.45 0.35 -0.09
N VAL A 48 4.85 0.15 1.16
CA VAL A 48 4.06 0.56 2.33
C VAL A 48 4.93 1.43 3.23
N ARG A 49 4.47 2.66 3.49
CA ARG A 49 5.14 3.60 4.39
C ARG A 49 4.38 3.71 5.71
N MET A 50 5.06 3.37 6.80
CA MET A 50 4.52 3.50 8.15
C MET A 50 4.77 4.89 8.74
N SER A 51 3.77 5.44 9.40
CA SER A 51 3.93 6.60 10.28
C SER A 51 4.87 6.28 11.44
N GLN A 52 5.44 7.32 12.05
CA GLN A 52 6.42 7.15 13.12
C GLN A 52 5.83 6.54 14.40
N ASP A 53 4.54 6.79 14.65
CA ASP A 53 3.76 6.18 15.73
C ASP A 53 3.15 4.82 15.36
N LEU A 54 3.38 4.34 14.13
CA LEU A 54 2.89 3.08 13.57
C LEU A 54 1.36 2.94 13.52
N LYS A 55 0.62 4.02 13.71
CA LYS A 55 -0.85 4.00 13.69
C LYS A 55 -1.41 4.08 12.27
N ILE A 56 -0.66 4.67 11.34
CA ILE A 56 -1.10 4.90 9.96
C ILE A 56 -0.11 4.24 9.01
N ALA A 57 -0.63 3.48 8.05
CA ALA A 57 0.12 2.90 6.95
C ALA A 57 -0.37 3.51 5.63
N LYS A 58 0.53 4.04 4.81
CA LYS A 58 0.24 4.45 3.43
C LYS A 58 0.73 3.36 2.48
N ALA A 59 -0.20 2.66 1.84
CA ALA A 59 0.11 1.67 0.82
C ALA A 59 0.07 2.32 -0.58
N TYR A 60 1.10 2.06 -1.37
CA TYR A 60 1.19 2.41 -2.77
C TYR A 60 0.95 1.17 -3.60
N VAL A 61 0.08 1.28 -4.59
CA VAL A 61 -0.41 0.16 -5.38
C VAL A 61 -0.38 0.50 -6.86
N LEU A 62 -0.18 -0.52 -7.69
CA LEU A 62 -0.20 -0.42 -9.14
C LEU A 62 -1.04 -1.55 -9.75
N PRO A 63 -1.88 -1.28 -10.75
CA PRO A 63 -2.57 -2.31 -11.50
C PRO A 63 -1.60 -3.05 -12.43
N LEU A 64 -1.77 -4.37 -12.51
CA LEU A 64 -0.99 -5.27 -13.36
C LEU A 64 -1.41 -5.12 -14.82
N GLY A 65 -0.44 -4.90 -15.70
CA GLY A 65 -0.66 -4.89 -17.16
C GLY A 65 -1.25 -3.60 -17.74
N GLY A 66 -1.45 -2.55 -16.93
CA GLY A 66 -1.86 -1.22 -17.40
C GLY A 66 -3.27 -1.13 -18.01
N LYS A 67 -4.01 -2.23 -18.08
CA LYS A 67 -5.44 -2.21 -18.40
C LYS A 67 -6.19 -1.57 -17.25
N ASP A 68 -7.07 -0.62 -17.57
CA ASP A 68 -8.00 0.03 -16.64
C ASP A 68 -7.34 0.80 -15.48
N ALA A 69 -6.11 1.29 -15.68
CA ALA A 69 -5.34 1.94 -14.62
C ALA A 69 -6.07 3.14 -13.99
N ASP A 70 -6.70 3.99 -14.81
CA ASP A 70 -7.46 5.14 -14.31
C ASP A 70 -8.74 4.75 -13.57
N GLU A 71 -9.43 3.69 -14.02
CA GLU A 71 -10.67 3.23 -13.37
C GLU A 71 -10.38 2.56 -12.03
N VAL A 72 -9.33 1.73 -11.96
CA VAL A 72 -8.84 1.09 -10.74
C VAL A 72 -8.39 2.14 -9.72
N ILE A 73 -7.60 3.14 -10.15
CA ILE A 73 -7.11 4.21 -9.25
C ILE A 73 -8.28 5.04 -8.72
N ASN A 74 -9.30 5.33 -9.54
CA ASN A 74 -10.47 6.09 -9.08
C ASN A 74 -11.32 5.33 -8.06
N LYS A 75 -11.36 3.99 -8.10
CA LYS A 75 -12.06 3.16 -7.09
C LYS A 75 -11.28 3.00 -5.79
N LEU A 76 -9.98 3.30 -5.78
CA LEU A 76 -9.09 3.18 -4.61
C LEU A 76 -8.85 4.49 -3.85
N LYS A 77 -9.26 5.64 -4.42
CA LYS A 77 -9.30 6.93 -3.73
C LYS A 77 -10.42 6.95 -2.69
#